data_AF-X5ZJC6-F1
#
_entry.id   AF-X5ZJC6-F1
#
_cell.length_a   1.000
_cell.length_b   1.000
_cell.length_c   1.000
_cell.angle_alpha   90.00
_cell.angle_beta   90.00
_cell.angle_gamma   90.00
#
_symmetry.space_group_name_H-M   'P 1'
#
loop_
_entity.id
_entity.type
_entity.pdbx_description
1 polymer ?
#
loop_
_entity_poly.entity_id
_entity_poly.type
_entity_poly.pdbx_seq_one_letter_code
_entity_poly.pdbx_strand_id
1 'polypeptide(L)' 'MRLEGLSKAVRDIAWKGQVRLCARYRRLSAAGKKLPVVVAAIAREMAAFLWAIGREVAPS' A
#
# COMPACT_ATOMS: atom_id res chain seq x y z
N MET A 1 -8.58 -8.45 -9.24
CA MET A 1 -8.82 -9.04 -7.90
C MET A 1 -10.07 -8.42 -7.33
N ARG A 2 -11.16 -9.19 -7.19
CA ARG A 2 -12.49 -8.69 -6.83
C ARG A 2 -12.70 -8.85 -5.31
N LEU A 3 -12.81 -7.72 -4.60
CA LEU A 3 -12.91 -7.62 -3.13
C LEU A 3 -14.38 -7.69 -2.66
N GLU A 4 -15.14 -8.69 -3.12
CA GLU A 4 -16.60 -8.74 -2.93
C GLU A 4 -17.05 -8.96 -1.47
N GLY A 5 -16.18 -9.44 -0.58
CA GLY A 5 -16.48 -9.68 0.84
C GLY A 5 -15.86 -8.70 1.84
N LEU A 6 -15.14 -7.66 1.40
CA LEU A 6 -14.42 -6.74 2.33
C LEU A 6 -15.23 -5.47 2.60
N SER A 7 -15.13 -4.90 3.81
CA SER A 7 -15.79 -3.63 4.11
C SER A 7 -15.32 -2.53 3.15
N LYS A 8 -16.17 -1.54 2.88
CA LYS A 8 -15.83 -0.39 2.01
C LYS A 8 -14.55 0.30 2.50
N ALA A 9 -14.37 0.40 3.82
CA ALA A 9 -13.18 0.97 4.45
C ALA A 9 -11.89 0.24 4.03
N VAL A 10 -11.88 -1.09 4.08
CA VAL A 10 -10.72 -1.88 3.65
C VAL A 10 -10.42 -1.68 2.16
N ARG A 11 -11.45 -1.64 1.30
CA ARG A 11 -11.28 -1.40 -0.15
C ARG A 11 -10.70 -0.01 -0.42
N ASP A 12 -11.16 1.01 0.30
CA ASP A 12 -10.67 2.38 0.16
C ASP A 12 -9.22 2.52 0.62
N ILE A 13 -8.84 1.88 1.73
CA ILE A 13 -7.45 1.85 2.20
C ILE A 13 -6.56 1.13 1.19
N ALA A 14 -6.99 -0.02 0.67
CA ALA A 14 -6.25 -0.78 -0.35
C ALA A 14 -6.07 0.03 -1.63
N TRP A 15 -7.12 0.71 -2.12
CA TRP A 15 -7.05 1.54 -3.33
C TRP A 15 -6.10 2.72 -3.16
N LYS A 16 -6.22 3.46 -2.04
CA LYS A 16 -5.29 4.57 -1.70
C LYS A 16 -3.86 4.06 -1.59
N GLY A 17 -3.67 2.88 -1.00
CA GLY A 17 -2.37 2.20 -0.92
C GLY A 17 -1.77 1.95 -2.30
N GLN A 18 -2.52 1.29 -3.19
CA GLN A 18 -2.02 0.92 -4.50
C GLN A 18 -1.64 2.14 -5.36
N VAL A 19 -2.48 3.18 -5.40
CA VAL A 19 -2.19 4.41 -6.16
C VAL A 19 -0.91 5.07 -5.65
N ARG A 20 -0.75 5.17 -4.33
CA ARG A 20 0.42 5.79 -3.71
C ARG A 20 1.69 4.98 -3.94
N LEU A 21 1.65 3.65 -3.75
CA LEU A 21 2.80 2.77 -3.95
C LEU A 21 3.27 2.78 -5.41
N CYS A 22 2.36 2.73 -6.38
CA CYS A 22 2.70 2.84 -7.79
C CYS A 22 3.34 4.19 -8.14
N ALA A 23 2.79 5.30 -7.62
CA ALA A 23 3.36 6.63 -7.84
C ALA A 23 4.76 6.75 -7.22
N ARG A 24 4.95 6.22 -6.00
CA ARG A 24 6.22 6.22 -5.28
C ARG A 24 7.28 5.39 -6.02
N TYR A 25 6.92 4.20 -6.50
CA TYR A 25 7.78 3.36 -7.32
C TYR A 25 8.26 4.13 -8.55
N ARG A 26 7.34 4.67 -9.36
CA ARG A 26 7.69 5.41 -10.58
C ARG A 26 8.62 6.59 -10.27
N ARG A 27 8.35 7.34 -9.20
CA ARG A 27 9.19 8.48 -8.80
C ARG A 27 10.60 8.07 -8.40
N LEU A 28 10.74 7.01 -7.59
CA LEU A 28 12.05 6.55 -7.12
C LEU A 28 12.86 5.88 -8.24
N SER A 29 12.20 5.11 -9.11
CA SER A 29 12.81 4.52 -10.29
C SER A 29 13.27 5.60 -11.28
N ALA A 30 12.45 6.62 -11.55
CA ALA A 30 12.84 7.76 -12.41
C ALA A 30 13.99 8.58 -11.82
N ALA A 31 14.13 8.61 -10.49
CA ALA A 31 15.26 9.25 -9.80
C ALA A 31 16.55 8.40 -9.78
N GLY A 32 16.59 7.27 -10.48
CA GLY A 32 17.78 6.42 -10.59
C GLY A 32 18.19 5.72 -9.28
N LYS A 33 17.28 5.59 -8.30
CA LYS A 33 17.59 4.92 -7.04
C LYS A 33 17.82 3.43 -7.28
N LYS A 34 18.80 2.85 -6.57
CA LYS A 34 19.04 1.39 -6.59
C LYS A 34 17.77 0.63 -6.21
N LEU A 35 17.45 -0.43 -6.93
CA LEU A 35 16.25 -1.25 -6.72
C LEU A 35 16.01 -1.63 -5.25
N PRO A 36 17.02 -2.05 -4.45
CA PRO A 36 16.81 -2.37 -3.03
C PRO A 36 16.27 -1.18 -2.21
N VAL A 37 16.69 0.05 -2.52
CA VAL A 37 16.20 1.26 -1.85
C VAL A 37 14.74 1.53 -2.21
N VAL A 38 14.39 1.34 -3.49
CA VAL A 38 13.01 1.48 -3.97
C VAL A 38 12.10 0.46 -3.30
N VAL A 39 12.51 -0.80 -3.28
CA VAL A 39 11.76 -1.91 -2.68
C VAL A 39 11.59 -1.69 -1.17
N ALA A 40 12.65 -1.32 -0.45
CA ALA A 40 12.56 -1.05 0.98
C ALA A 40 11.63 0.12 1.32
N ALA A 41 11.63 1.19 0.52
CA ALA A 41 10.73 2.33 0.72
C ALA A 41 9.26 1.93 0.49
N ILE A 42 8.98 1.15 -0.55
CA ILE A 42 7.64 0.65 -0.87
C ILE A 42 7.15 -0.32 0.20
N ALA A 43 7.99 -1.26 0.66
CA ALA A 43 7.64 -2.21 1.70
C ALA A 43 7.24 -1.52 3.00
N ARG A 44 7.96 -0.46 3.40
CA ARG A 44 7.60 0.34 4.57
C ARG A 44 6.24 1.03 4.43
N GLU A 45 5.95 1.63 3.28
CA GLU A 45 4.63 2.22 3.04
C GLU A 45 3.53 1.15 3.00
N MET A 46 3.79 -0.02 2.40
CA MET A 46 2.85 -1.14 2.34
C MET A 46 2.49 -1.69 3.72
N ALA A 47 3.47 -1.78 4.64
CA ALA A 47 3.23 -2.20 6.02
C ALA A 47 2.26 -1.28 6.76
N ALA A 48 2.35 0.04 6.53
CA ALA A 48 1.42 1.00 7.13
C ALA A 48 -0.02 0.81 6.64
N PHE A 49 -0.20 0.49 5.35
CA PHE A 49 -1.53 0.17 4.80
C PHE A 49 -2.08 -1.15 5.35
N LEU A 50 -1.24 -2.18 5.47
CA LEU A 50 -1.63 -3.45 6.11
C LEU A 50 -2.07 -3.25 7.56
N TRP A 51 -1.34 -2.43 8.32
CA TRP A 51 -1.73 -2.10 9.70
C TRP A 51 -3.07 -1.36 9.76
N ALA A 52 -3.28 -0.37 8.89
CA ALA A 52 -4.56 0.34 8.82
C ALA A 52 -5.73 -0.61 8.48
N ILE A 53 -5.53 -1.53 7.54
CA ILE A 53 -6.53 -2.58 7.25
C ILE A 53 -6.76 -3.48 8.46
N GLY A 54 -5.70 -3.91 9.14
CA GLY A 54 -5.80 -4.75 10.35
C GLY A 54 -6.62 -4.08 11.46
N ARG A 55 -6.55 -2.75 11.58
CA ARG A 55 -7.37 -1.98 12.53
C ARG A 55 -8.85 -1.92 12.17
N GLU A 56 -9.18 -1.95 10.89
CA GLU A 56 -10.57 -1.97 10.42
C GLU A 56 -11.20 -3.37 10.52
N VAL A 57 -10.39 -4.44 10.55
CA VAL A 57 -10.85 -5.84 10.58
C VAL A 57 -10.82 -6.42 12.00
N ALA A 58 -10.05 -5.84 12.92
CA ALA A 58 -10.03 -6.26 14.31
C ALA A 58 -11.45 -6.13 14.93
N PRO A 59 -11.96 -7.17 15.61
CA PRO A 59 -13.23 -7.08 16.31
C PRO A 59 -13.09 -6.06 17.46
N SER A 60 -14.05 -5.15 17.56
CA SER A 60 -14.22 -4.22 18.68
C SER A 60 -14.54 -4.96 19.97
#